data_AF-A0A0F9RZ75-F1
#
_entry.id   AF-A0A0F9RZ75-F1
#
_cell.length_a   1.000
_cell.length_b   1.000
_cell.length_c   1.000
_cell.angle_alpha   90.00
_cell.angle_beta   90.00
_cell.angle_gamma   90.00
#
_symmetry.space_group_name_H-M   'P 1'
#
loop_
_entity.id
_entity.type
_entity.pdbx_description
1 polymer ?
#
loop_
_entity_poly.entity_id
_entity_poly.type
_entity_poly.pdbx_seq_one_letter_code
_entity_poly.pdbx_strand_id
1 'polypeptide(L)'
;MEYVRINKKRVLINANNLYLESFNINKIDDIKRLKRVSNLEGLYLEKNNITKIEHLDHLVNLKKLHLEANIITEISDLDSLINLIDLELSANQISEIKSLNHLQKLKELLLDNNNIKKIEGLEDLINLERLNLSNNQIEEIDGIEYLKNLRYLNLSFNKIKNIDKLTNLTNLETLELTGNPIKNFDVLENLKKLK
;
A
#
# COMPACT_ATOMS: atom_id res chain seq x y z
N MET A 1 -8.90 -29.68 1.64
CA MET A 1 -8.13 -28.53 1.10
C MET A 1 -9.11 -27.49 0.60
N GLU A 2 -9.04 -26.27 1.13
CA GLU A 2 -9.82 -25.14 0.63
C GLU A 2 -9.30 -24.69 -0.74
N TYR A 3 -10.20 -24.20 -1.59
CA TYR A 3 -9.87 -23.79 -2.95
C TYR A 3 -10.86 -22.75 -3.46
N VAL A 4 -10.37 -21.89 -4.35
CA VAL A 4 -11.20 -21.01 -5.17
C VAL A 4 -11.25 -21.51 -6.62
N ARG A 5 -12.16 -20.97 -7.43
CA ARG A 5 -12.19 -21.24 -8.87
C ARG A 5 -12.03 -19.95 -9.65
N ILE A 6 -11.16 -19.99 -10.64
CA ILE A 6 -10.92 -18.90 -11.60
C ILE A 6 -10.66 -19.52 -12.96
N ASN A 7 -11.24 -18.99 -14.03
CA ASN A 7 -11.06 -19.49 -15.41
C ASN A 7 -11.24 -21.01 -15.55
N LYS A 8 -12.26 -21.58 -14.87
CA LYS A 8 -12.55 -23.02 -14.78
C LYS A 8 -11.46 -23.88 -14.09
N LYS A 9 -10.37 -23.28 -13.62
CA LYS A 9 -9.32 -23.94 -12.85
C LYS A 9 -9.63 -23.87 -11.36
N ARG A 10 -9.20 -24.89 -10.61
CA ARG A 10 -9.17 -24.86 -9.15
C ARG A 10 -7.80 -24.35 -8.72
N VAL A 11 -7.78 -23.38 -7.82
CA VAL A 11 -6.55 -22.88 -7.19
C VAL A 11 -6.65 -23.20 -5.71
N LEU A 12 -5.66 -23.93 -5.20
CA LEU A 12 -5.63 -24.37 -3.81
C LEU A 12 -5.13 -23.22 -2.92
N ILE A 13 -5.69 -23.16 -1.72
CA ILE A 13 -5.20 -22.29 -0.65
C ILE A 13 -4.12 -23.04 0.10
N ASN A 14 -2.96 -22.41 0.28
CA ASN A 14 -1.82 -22.98 0.98
C ASN A 14 -1.53 -22.18 2.25
N ALA A 15 -1.65 -22.81 3.42
CA ALA A 15 -1.41 -22.18 4.71
C ALA A 15 -2.11 -20.81 4.84
N ASN A 16 -3.41 -20.75 4.54
CA ASN A 16 -4.22 -19.52 4.53
C ASN A 16 -3.78 -18.44 3.53
N ASN A 17 -2.94 -18.76 2.56
CA ASN A 17 -2.52 -17.86 1.50
C ASN A 17 -3.09 -18.31 0.15
N LEU A 18 -3.61 -17.34 -0.61
CA LEU A 18 -4.16 -17.54 -1.95
C LEU A 18 -3.35 -16.75 -2.97
N TYR A 19 -2.70 -17.48 -3.88
CA TYR A 19 -1.86 -16.91 -4.93
C TYR A 19 -2.58 -16.96 -6.28
N LEU A 20 -2.81 -15.79 -6.86
CA LEU A 20 -3.55 -15.56 -8.09
C LEU A 20 -2.83 -14.58 -9.02
N GLU A 21 -1.50 -14.56 -8.99
CA GLU A 21 -0.67 -13.74 -9.88
C GLU A 21 -0.91 -14.11 -11.37
N SER A 22 -1.10 -13.11 -12.23
CA SER A 22 -1.20 -13.31 -13.69
C SER A 22 -2.33 -14.24 -14.15
N PHE A 23 -3.46 -14.25 -13.44
CA PHE A 23 -4.65 -15.04 -13.81
C PHE A 23 -5.59 -14.35 -14.81
N ASN A 24 -5.27 -13.13 -15.27
CA ASN A 24 -6.16 -12.30 -16.10
C ASN A 24 -7.50 -11.99 -15.42
N ILE A 25 -7.47 -11.77 -14.10
CA ILE A 25 -8.65 -11.42 -13.30
C ILE A 25 -9.00 -9.95 -13.59
N ASN A 26 -10.26 -9.65 -13.91
CA ASN A 26 -10.71 -8.27 -14.15
C ASN A 26 -11.49 -7.72 -12.95
N LYS A 27 -12.15 -8.61 -12.20
CA LYS A 27 -12.91 -8.29 -10.99
C LYS A 27 -12.66 -9.33 -9.92
N ILE A 28 -12.59 -8.92 -8.66
CA ILE A 28 -12.45 -9.84 -7.52
C ILE A 28 -13.60 -10.87 -7.50
N ASP A 29 -14.81 -10.48 -7.95
CA ASP A 29 -15.97 -11.36 -8.11
C ASP A 29 -15.80 -12.51 -9.11
N ASP A 30 -14.78 -12.46 -9.98
CA ASP A 30 -14.43 -13.56 -10.87
C ASP A 30 -13.83 -14.74 -10.08
N ILE A 31 -13.30 -14.49 -8.88
CA ILE A 31 -12.73 -15.48 -7.96
C ILE A 31 -13.87 -16.22 -7.25
N LYS A 32 -14.43 -17.22 -7.92
CA LYS A 32 -15.57 -17.97 -7.38
C LYS A 32 -15.17 -18.69 -6.10
N ARG A 33 -16.09 -18.65 -5.13
CA ARG A 33 -15.96 -19.19 -3.77
C ARG A 33 -15.04 -18.40 -2.84
N LEU A 34 -14.56 -17.20 -3.23
CA LEU A 34 -13.78 -16.34 -2.33
C LEU A 34 -14.55 -16.02 -1.03
N LYS A 35 -15.87 -15.78 -1.12
CA LYS A 35 -16.76 -15.58 0.05
C LYS A 35 -16.83 -16.76 1.03
N ARG A 36 -16.30 -17.93 0.67
CA ARG A 36 -16.31 -19.14 1.53
C ARG A 36 -15.00 -19.39 2.25
N VAL A 37 -13.97 -18.57 2.03
CA VAL A 37 -12.60 -18.76 2.55
C VAL A 37 -12.21 -17.56 3.42
N SER A 38 -12.97 -17.35 4.50
CA SER A 38 -12.80 -16.20 5.42
C SER A 38 -11.57 -16.28 6.32
N ASN A 39 -10.86 -17.42 6.32
CA ASN A 39 -9.64 -17.63 7.11
C ASN A 39 -8.36 -17.23 6.37
N LEU A 40 -8.46 -16.62 5.18
CA LEU A 40 -7.29 -16.15 4.46
C LEU A 40 -6.51 -15.12 5.28
N GLU A 41 -5.19 -15.32 5.33
CA GLU A 41 -4.21 -14.40 5.92
C GLU A 41 -3.44 -13.65 4.84
N GLY A 42 -3.33 -14.20 3.63
CA GLY A 42 -2.71 -13.53 2.49
C GLY A 42 -3.48 -13.74 1.19
N LEU A 43 -3.66 -12.65 0.45
CA LEU A 43 -4.30 -12.61 -0.86
C LEU A 43 -3.38 -11.89 -1.84
N TYR A 44 -2.93 -12.63 -2.84
CA TYR A 44 -1.93 -12.19 -3.82
C TYR A 44 -2.58 -12.20 -5.20
N LEU A 45 -2.79 -11.00 -5.76
CA LEU A 45 -3.55 -10.73 -6.97
C LEU A 45 -2.74 -9.88 -7.97
N GLU A 46 -1.42 -9.99 -7.91
CA GLU A 46 -0.49 -9.23 -8.71
C GLU A 46 -0.66 -9.51 -10.21
N LYS A 47 -0.35 -8.52 -11.04
CA LYS A 47 -0.32 -8.66 -12.52
C LYS A 47 -1.64 -9.16 -13.09
N ASN A 48 -2.75 -8.62 -12.61
CA ASN A 48 -4.09 -8.85 -13.15
C ASN A 48 -4.62 -7.54 -13.77
N ASN A 49 -5.91 -7.52 -14.11
CA ASN A 49 -6.59 -6.36 -14.70
C ASN A 49 -7.67 -5.82 -13.75
N ILE A 50 -7.47 -5.96 -12.43
CA ILE A 50 -8.45 -5.54 -11.43
C ILE A 50 -8.55 -4.02 -11.46
N THR A 51 -9.78 -3.50 -11.55
CA THR A 51 -10.05 -2.05 -11.62
C THR A 51 -10.53 -1.47 -10.30
N LYS A 52 -11.03 -2.31 -9.39
CA LYS A 52 -11.60 -1.90 -8.11
C LYS A 52 -11.29 -2.91 -7.01
N ILE A 53 -11.00 -2.39 -5.83
CA ILE A 53 -10.97 -3.17 -4.59
C ILE A 53 -12.40 -3.19 -4.08
N GLU A 54 -13.05 -4.36 -4.15
CA GLU A 54 -14.43 -4.55 -3.74
C GLU A 54 -14.67 -5.96 -3.21
N HIS A 55 -15.69 -6.11 -2.35
CA HIS A 55 -16.14 -7.40 -1.82
C HIS A 55 -15.06 -8.21 -1.08
N LEU A 56 -14.18 -7.52 -0.35
CA LEU A 56 -13.21 -8.14 0.55
C LEU A 56 -13.68 -8.12 2.02
N ASP A 57 -14.89 -7.63 2.28
CA ASP A 57 -15.44 -7.38 3.62
C ASP A 57 -15.51 -8.61 4.53
N HIS A 58 -15.58 -9.81 3.95
CA HIS A 58 -15.58 -11.07 4.67
C HIS A 58 -14.18 -11.62 5.01
N LEU A 59 -13.09 -11.02 4.51
CA LEU A 59 -11.71 -11.47 4.74
C LEU A 59 -11.07 -10.78 5.96
N VAL A 60 -11.80 -10.70 7.07
CA VAL A 60 -11.37 -9.96 8.27
C VAL A 60 -10.06 -10.45 8.92
N ASN A 61 -9.58 -11.63 8.57
CA ASN A 61 -8.31 -12.20 9.05
C ASN A 61 -7.09 -11.85 8.17
N LEU A 62 -7.31 -11.12 7.07
CA LEU A 62 -6.28 -10.81 6.09
C LEU A 62 -5.19 -9.93 6.73
N LYS A 63 -3.93 -10.37 6.59
CA LYS A 63 -2.73 -9.67 7.03
C LYS A 63 -1.94 -9.11 5.85
N LYS A 64 -2.06 -9.73 4.67
CA LYS A 64 -1.35 -9.33 3.46
C LYS A 64 -2.32 -9.22 2.29
N LEU A 65 -2.32 -8.07 1.61
CA LEU A 65 -3.08 -7.85 0.39
C LEU A 65 -2.15 -7.27 -0.68
N HIS A 66 -1.83 -8.08 -1.69
CA HIS A 66 -0.94 -7.71 -2.77
C HIS A 66 -1.71 -7.57 -4.07
N LEU A 67 -1.73 -6.37 -4.61
CA LEU A 67 -2.49 -5.94 -5.79
C LEU A 67 -1.59 -5.19 -6.79
N GLU A 68 -0.27 -5.44 -6.72
CA GLU A 68 0.73 -4.88 -7.64
C GLU A 68 0.31 -5.08 -9.11
N ALA A 69 0.62 -4.12 -9.97
CA ALA A 69 0.44 -4.24 -11.42
C ALA A 69 -0.99 -4.61 -11.82
N ASN A 70 -1.96 -3.80 -11.36
CA ASN A 70 -3.36 -3.85 -11.74
C ASN A 70 -3.78 -2.51 -12.37
N ILE A 71 -5.09 -2.25 -12.47
CA ILE A 71 -5.68 -1.04 -13.08
C ILE A 71 -6.55 -0.32 -12.03
N ILE A 72 -6.18 -0.42 -10.75
CA ILE A 72 -6.96 0.14 -9.64
C ILE A 72 -6.79 1.65 -9.64
N THR A 73 -7.91 2.38 -9.60
CA THR A 73 -7.90 3.85 -9.60
C THR A 73 -8.14 4.45 -8.23
N GLU A 74 -8.64 3.66 -7.28
CA GLU A 74 -9.08 4.13 -5.97
C GLU A 74 -8.85 3.07 -4.90
N ILE A 75 -8.42 3.52 -3.72
CA ILE A 75 -8.39 2.71 -2.50
C ILE A 75 -9.78 2.72 -1.89
N SER A 76 -10.43 1.55 -1.85
CA SER A 76 -11.80 1.37 -1.37
C SER A 76 -11.98 0.01 -0.68
N ASP A 77 -13.07 -0.14 0.08
CA ASP A 77 -13.50 -1.39 0.69
C ASP A 77 -12.44 -2.11 1.56
N LEU A 78 -11.59 -1.33 2.23
CA LEU A 78 -10.58 -1.85 3.18
C LEU A 78 -11.00 -1.74 4.65
N ASP A 79 -12.14 -1.11 4.97
CA ASP A 79 -12.55 -0.76 6.34
C ASP A 79 -12.63 -1.96 7.30
N SER A 80 -12.99 -3.13 6.77
CA SER A 80 -13.10 -4.38 7.53
C SER A 80 -11.76 -5.09 7.75
N LEU A 81 -10.72 -4.74 6.98
CA LEU A 81 -9.43 -5.43 6.91
C LEU A 81 -8.46 -4.90 7.98
N ILE A 82 -8.95 -4.67 9.19
CA ILE A 82 -8.25 -4.06 10.33
C ILE A 82 -7.00 -4.85 10.79
N ASN A 83 -6.80 -6.06 10.26
CA ASN A 83 -5.67 -6.92 10.56
C ASN A 83 -4.54 -6.84 9.53
N LEU A 84 -4.67 -6.00 8.49
CA LEU A 84 -3.61 -5.78 7.50
C LEU A 84 -2.33 -5.27 8.16
N ILE A 85 -1.22 -5.89 7.76
CA ILE A 85 0.14 -5.57 8.15
C ILE A 85 0.95 -5.09 6.94
N ASP A 86 0.60 -5.60 5.75
CA ASP A 86 1.33 -5.44 4.50
C ASP A 86 0.32 -5.21 3.37
N LEU A 87 0.37 -4.02 2.77
CA LEU A 87 -0.50 -3.60 1.68
C LEU A 87 0.36 -3.12 0.50
N GLU A 88 0.28 -3.88 -0.59
CA GLU A 88 1.02 -3.64 -1.83
C GLU A 88 0.03 -3.24 -2.94
N LEU A 89 0.15 -2.00 -3.40
CA LEU A 89 -0.70 -1.34 -4.40
C LEU A 89 0.13 -0.66 -5.51
N SER A 90 1.40 -1.01 -5.63
CA SER A 90 2.30 -0.42 -6.61
C SER A 90 1.89 -0.74 -8.05
N ALA A 91 2.32 0.09 -8.99
CA ALA A 91 1.99 -0.06 -10.42
C ALA A 91 0.46 -0.14 -10.67
N ASN A 92 -0.29 0.80 -10.10
CA ASN A 92 -1.72 0.99 -10.33
C ASN A 92 -1.98 2.41 -10.90
N GLN A 93 -3.23 2.89 -10.85
CA GLN A 93 -3.63 4.20 -11.33
C GLN A 93 -4.21 5.08 -10.21
N ILE A 94 -3.85 4.80 -8.95
CA ILE A 94 -4.38 5.49 -7.77
C ILE A 94 -3.91 6.94 -7.78
N SER A 95 -4.83 7.89 -7.60
CA SER A 95 -4.52 9.32 -7.58
C SER A 95 -4.55 9.96 -6.19
N GLU A 96 -5.15 9.29 -5.21
CA GLU A 96 -5.40 9.82 -3.87
C GLU A 96 -5.19 8.72 -2.82
N ILE A 97 -4.57 9.09 -1.70
CA ILE A 97 -4.46 8.25 -0.51
C ILE A 97 -5.66 8.56 0.38
N LYS A 98 -6.56 7.59 0.54
CA LYS A 98 -7.74 7.72 1.38
C LYS A 98 -8.19 6.36 1.91
N SER A 99 -9.07 6.38 2.90
CA SER A 99 -9.69 5.17 3.47
C SER A 99 -8.69 4.20 4.10
N LEU A 100 -7.60 4.71 4.67
CA LEU A 100 -6.56 3.91 5.33
C LEU A 100 -6.55 4.04 6.86
N ASN A 101 -7.26 5.01 7.44
CA ASN A 101 -7.21 5.33 8.86
C ASN A 101 -7.61 4.17 9.80
N HIS A 102 -8.33 3.17 9.28
CA HIS A 102 -8.73 1.97 10.00
C HIS A 102 -7.59 0.92 10.11
N LEU A 103 -6.56 1.01 9.27
CA LEU A 103 -5.49 0.01 9.15
C LEU A 103 -4.36 0.24 10.16
N GLN A 104 -4.69 0.39 11.44
CA GLN A 104 -3.73 0.78 12.48
C GLN A 104 -2.62 -0.25 12.73
N LYS A 105 -2.75 -1.48 12.23
CA LYS A 105 -1.72 -2.54 12.30
C LYS A 105 -0.75 -2.54 11.11
N LEU A 106 -0.98 -1.67 10.11
CA LEU A 106 -0.18 -1.63 8.90
C LEU A 106 1.26 -1.23 9.23
N LYS A 107 2.21 -2.02 8.72
CA LYS A 107 3.65 -1.81 8.87
C LYS A 107 4.32 -1.47 7.54
N GLU A 108 3.78 -2.00 6.45
CA GLU A 108 4.31 -1.80 5.11
C GLU A 108 3.19 -1.34 4.17
N LEU A 109 3.44 -0.21 3.50
CA LEU A 109 2.56 0.36 2.49
C LEU A 109 3.38 0.70 1.26
N LEU A 110 3.08 0.02 0.15
CA LEU A 110 3.76 0.20 -1.13
C LEU A 110 2.75 0.75 -2.13
N LEU A 111 3.03 1.97 -2.61
CA LEU A 111 2.19 2.78 -3.50
C LEU A 111 3.02 3.37 -4.64
N ASP A 112 4.20 2.82 -4.91
CA ASP A 112 5.04 3.33 -5.98
C ASP A 112 4.42 3.11 -7.36
N ASN A 113 4.84 3.91 -8.34
CA ASN A 113 4.31 3.82 -9.72
C ASN A 113 2.78 4.00 -9.76
N ASN A 114 2.28 5.06 -9.14
CA ASN A 114 0.87 5.48 -9.16
C ASN A 114 0.77 6.95 -9.65
N ASN A 115 -0.42 7.55 -9.54
CA ASN A 115 -0.71 8.92 -9.95
C ASN A 115 -0.94 9.88 -8.76
N ILE A 116 -0.40 9.55 -7.59
CA ILE A 116 -0.66 10.29 -6.34
C ILE A 116 -0.04 11.68 -6.41
N LYS A 117 -0.81 12.71 -6.03
CA LYS A 117 -0.36 14.12 -6.06
C LYS A 117 -0.05 14.72 -4.69
N LYS A 118 -0.59 14.12 -3.63
CA LYS A 118 -0.46 14.60 -2.27
C LYS A 118 -0.37 13.42 -1.32
N ILE A 119 0.51 13.53 -0.33
CA ILE A 119 0.50 12.65 0.83
C ILE A 119 -0.49 13.23 1.84
N GLU A 120 -1.50 12.45 2.22
CA GLU A 120 -2.50 12.78 3.24
C GLU A 120 -3.19 11.50 3.72
N GLY A 121 -3.92 11.55 4.83
CA GLY A 121 -4.74 10.42 5.29
C GLY A 121 -3.93 9.27 5.89
N LEU A 122 -2.67 9.52 6.28
CA LEU A 122 -1.76 8.54 6.88
C LEU A 122 -1.61 8.74 8.40
N GLU A 123 -2.25 9.76 8.99
CA GLU A 123 -2.01 10.22 10.36
C GLU A 123 -2.21 9.13 11.41
N ASP A 124 -3.16 8.23 11.17
CA ASP A 124 -3.53 7.13 12.06
C ASP A 124 -2.67 5.86 11.88
N LEU A 125 -1.80 5.81 10.86
CA LEU A 125 -0.94 4.65 10.58
C LEU A 125 0.33 4.66 11.44
N ILE A 126 0.18 4.87 12.75
CA ILE A 126 1.29 5.09 13.68
C ILE A 126 2.28 3.93 13.77
N ASN A 127 1.92 2.73 13.31
CA ASN A 127 2.77 1.54 13.28
C ASN A 127 3.50 1.34 11.94
N LEU A 128 3.35 2.26 10.97
CA LEU A 128 3.99 2.15 9.67
C LEU A 128 5.52 2.26 9.82
N GLU A 129 6.23 1.29 9.27
CA GLU A 129 7.69 1.17 9.31
C GLU A 129 8.31 1.40 7.92
N ARG A 130 7.60 1.02 6.85
CA ARG A 130 8.05 1.14 5.46
C ARG A 130 6.97 1.77 4.59
N LEU A 131 7.33 2.86 3.91
CA LEU A 131 6.47 3.56 2.96
C LEU A 131 7.23 3.78 1.64
N ASN A 132 6.69 3.26 0.54
CA ASN A 132 7.19 3.55 -0.80
C ASN A 132 6.14 4.33 -1.59
N LEU A 133 6.50 5.53 -2.00
CA LEU A 133 5.70 6.45 -2.81
C LEU A 133 6.50 6.97 -4.02
N SER A 134 7.56 6.25 -4.40
CA SER A 134 8.37 6.63 -5.54
C SER A 134 7.59 6.59 -6.85
N ASN A 135 8.05 7.34 -7.86
CA ASN A 135 7.41 7.39 -9.18
C ASN A 135 5.91 7.74 -9.10
N ASN A 136 5.61 8.84 -8.42
CA ASN A 136 4.28 9.44 -8.34
C ASN A 136 4.35 10.89 -8.84
N GLN A 137 3.31 11.68 -8.58
CA GLN A 137 3.23 13.09 -8.96
C GLN A 137 3.14 14.00 -7.72
N ILE A 138 3.74 13.58 -6.60
CA ILE A 138 3.56 14.24 -5.29
C ILE A 138 4.20 15.62 -5.30
N GLU A 139 3.41 16.63 -4.96
CA GLU A 139 3.84 18.03 -4.79
C GLU A 139 3.74 18.49 -3.33
N GLU A 140 2.78 17.93 -2.58
CA GLU A 140 2.45 18.30 -1.21
C GLU A 140 2.61 17.12 -0.26
N ILE A 141 3.18 17.39 0.91
CA ILE A 141 3.36 16.42 2.00
C ILE A 141 2.56 16.89 3.20
N ASP A 142 1.65 16.05 3.67
CA ASP A 142 0.93 16.24 4.93
C ASP A 142 0.67 14.88 5.61
N GLY A 143 0.41 14.91 6.91
CA GLY A 143 0.10 13.73 7.72
C GLY A 143 1.25 12.76 7.97
N ILE A 144 2.34 12.83 7.19
CA ILE A 144 3.50 11.94 7.36
C ILE A 144 4.24 12.22 8.67
N GLU A 145 4.18 13.45 9.21
CA GLU A 145 4.87 13.87 10.44
C GLU A 145 4.45 13.07 11.69
N TYR A 146 3.32 12.37 11.63
CA TYR A 146 2.81 11.52 12.72
C TYR A 146 3.40 10.10 12.71
N LEU A 147 4.04 9.69 11.60
CA LEU A 147 4.57 8.34 11.39
C LEU A 147 5.92 8.11 12.10
N LYS A 148 5.93 8.24 13.42
CA LYS A 148 7.18 8.20 14.22
C LYS A 148 7.91 6.87 14.18
N ASN A 149 7.26 5.78 13.76
CA ASN A 149 7.89 4.46 13.61
C ASN A 149 8.50 4.21 12.23
N LEU A 150 8.39 5.17 11.30
CA LEU A 150 8.87 5.03 9.94
C LEU A 150 10.40 4.90 9.92
N ARG A 151 10.89 3.86 9.24
CA ARG A 151 12.32 3.53 9.09
C ARG A 151 12.78 3.64 7.65
N TYR A 152 11.90 3.33 6.70
CA TYR A 152 12.16 3.46 5.27
C TYR A 152 11.11 4.35 4.62
N LEU A 153 11.57 5.38 3.93
CA LEU A 153 10.74 6.29 3.15
C LEU A 153 11.36 6.50 1.77
N ASN A 154 10.65 6.12 0.73
CA ASN A 154 11.04 6.41 -0.64
C ASN A 154 10.04 7.38 -1.29
N LEU A 155 10.54 8.56 -1.63
CA LEU A 155 9.83 9.64 -2.30
C LEU A 155 10.49 9.99 -3.64
N SER A 156 11.36 9.13 -4.16
CA SER A 156 12.08 9.38 -5.41
C SER A 156 11.14 9.59 -6.59
N PHE A 157 11.55 10.38 -7.57
CA PHE A 157 10.81 10.65 -8.82
C PHE A 157 9.40 11.18 -8.55
N ASN A 158 9.34 12.27 -7.79
CA ASN A 158 8.13 13.04 -7.51
C ASN A 158 8.37 14.53 -7.89
N LYS A 159 7.50 15.43 -7.44
CA LYS A 159 7.58 16.88 -7.70
C LYS A 159 7.71 17.70 -6.41
N ILE A 160 8.23 17.08 -5.36
CA ILE A 160 8.33 17.67 -4.02
C ILE A 160 9.36 18.80 -4.03
N LYS A 161 9.01 19.95 -3.44
CA LYS A 161 9.90 21.11 -3.31
C LYS A 161 10.35 21.37 -1.88
N ASN A 162 9.53 20.97 -0.90
CA ASN A 162 9.74 21.20 0.53
C ASN A 162 9.55 19.87 1.28
N ILE A 163 10.46 19.60 2.23
CA ILE A 163 10.49 18.39 3.03
C ILE A 163 10.49 18.68 4.55
N ASP A 164 10.12 19.89 4.97
CA ASP A 164 10.13 20.33 6.38
C ASP A 164 9.21 19.45 7.25
N LYS A 165 8.15 18.89 6.66
CA LYS A 165 7.24 17.93 7.30
C LYS A 165 7.92 16.64 7.74
N LEU A 166 9.10 16.32 7.20
CA LEU A 166 9.87 15.15 7.59
C LEU A 166 10.62 15.34 8.91
N THR A 167 10.68 16.56 9.46
CA THR A 167 11.58 16.93 10.59
C THR A 167 11.49 16.03 11.82
N ASN A 168 10.31 15.48 12.09
CA ASN A 168 10.05 14.64 13.28
C ASN A 168 10.24 13.13 13.04
N LEU A 169 10.60 12.71 11.82
CA LEU A 169 10.82 11.30 11.47
C LEU A 169 12.18 10.79 11.94
N THR A 170 12.49 11.01 13.21
CA THR A 170 13.80 10.74 13.84
C THR A 170 14.21 9.27 13.87
N ASN A 171 13.28 8.35 13.58
CA ASN A 171 13.56 6.91 13.45
C ASN A 171 13.93 6.48 12.02
N LEU A 172 13.90 7.40 11.05
CA LEU A 172 14.15 7.10 9.66
C LEU A 172 15.61 6.67 9.45
N GLU A 173 15.79 5.48 8.89
CA GLU A 173 17.10 4.89 8.59
C GLU A 173 17.46 5.03 7.10
N THR A 174 16.45 5.13 6.24
CA THR A 174 16.62 5.27 4.78
C THR A 174 15.61 6.26 4.24
N LEU A 175 16.11 7.28 3.55
CA LEU A 175 15.33 8.32 2.89
C LEU A 175 15.82 8.48 1.45
N GLU A 176 14.96 8.16 0.49
CA GLU A 176 15.26 8.32 -0.93
C GLU A 176 14.46 9.50 -1.50
N LEU A 177 15.16 10.53 -2.01
CA LEU A 177 14.58 11.78 -2.51
C LEU A 177 14.95 12.08 -3.97
N THR A 178 15.67 11.16 -4.62
CA THR A 178 16.23 11.35 -5.98
C THR A 178 15.14 11.79 -6.96
N GLY A 179 15.45 12.72 -7.86
CA GLY A 179 14.50 13.13 -8.90
C GLY A 179 13.36 14.03 -8.40
N ASN A 180 13.55 14.76 -7.30
CA ASN A 180 12.66 15.83 -6.86
C ASN A 180 13.32 17.22 -7.01
N PRO A 181 12.55 18.29 -7.26
CA PRO A 181 13.05 19.67 -7.33
C PRO A 181 13.28 20.31 -5.94
N ILE A 182 13.85 19.58 -4.97
CA ILE A 182 14.11 20.05 -3.61
C ILE A 182 15.34 20.97 -3.61
N LYS A 183 15.24 22.10 -2.90
CA LYS A 183 16.32 23.08 -2.77
C LYS A 183 16.89 23.19 -1.36
N ASN A 184 16.10 22.88 -0.34
CA ASN A 184 16.50 22.96 1.06
C ASN A 184 16.51 21.55 1.66
N PHE A 185 17.62 21.20 2.31
CA PHE A 185 17.84 19.92 3.00
C PHE A 185 18.15 20.08 4.49
N ASP A 186 17.96 21.27 5.09
CA ASP A 186 18.22 21.56 6.51
C ASP A 186 17.49 20.57 7.43
N VAL A 187 16.30 20.10 7.02
CA VAL A 187 15.54 19.09 7.76
C VAL A 187 16.32 17.81 8.03
N LEU A 188 17.29 17.45 7.19
CA LEU A 188 18.08 16.23 7.32
C LEU A 188 18.97 16.26 8.58
N GLU A 189 19.32 17.44 9.11
CA GLU A 189 20.09 17.58 10.36
C GLU A 189 19.37 16.97 11.57
N ASN A 190 18.02 16.90 11.52
CA ASN A 190 17.21 16.29 12.57
C ASN A 190 17.09 14.77 12.43
N LEU A 191 17.41 14.19 11.28
CA LEU A 191 17.22 12.77 10.94
C LEU A 191 18.48 11.95 11.25
N LYS A 192 18.84 11.90 12.53
CA LYS A 192 20.12 11.38 13.03
C LYS A 192 20.40 9.88 12.77
N LYS A 193 19.40 9.12 12.32
CA LYS A 193 19.53 7.67 12.05
C LYS A 193 19.72 7.34 10.57
N LEU A 194 19.69 8.33 9.68
CA LEU A 194 19.95 8.10 8.26
C LEU A 194 21.36 7.51 8.05
N LYS A 195 21.44 6.49 7.20
CA LYS A 195 22.68 5.80 6.83
C LYS A 195 23.29 6.34 5.54
#